data_AF-X1CMI7-F1
#
_entry.id   AF-X1CMI7-F1
#
_cell.length_a   1.000
_cell.length_b   1.000
_cell.length_c   1.000
_cell.angle_alpha   90.00
_cell.angle_beta   90.00
_cell.angle_gamma   90.00
#
_symmetry.space_group_name_H-M   'P 1'
#
loop_
_entity.id
_entity.type
_entity.pdbx_description
1 polymer ?
#
loop_
_entity_poly.entity_id
_entity_poly.type
_entity_poly.pdbx_seq_one_letter_code
_entity_poly.pdbx_strand_id
1 'polypeptide(L)'
;YKLYNFLSHQKSNDFEGLKKFSDQNSIDLTKTLSLLELLNNENLIAVNEIYDEVEGDENTPSSTSFKDFDIKSFDVNPSKIKSIYEPVKTIFETKNCSGCGLCVGICPVNCIDVYNGIGKIDDLKCIRCGLCYYVCPRTYLPVKVLNMTQEGTSQIKNYSKVGHYLEAYSARTKIEEIAKSCQDGGITSTCLHYLFDANAIDIALGAKMSKIPWRPEPVILENKEDVLLTTGTKYVNNPNLKSLSELNKRKANLAVVGVPCMMQALLKSNIYNIKIPALNQIKYRIGIFCMESFSYESLLKICELLNV
;
A
#
# COMPACT_ATOMS: atom_id res chain seq x y z
N TYR A 1 4.58 -20.01 -15.22
CA TYR A 1 3.74 -21.03 -15.87
C TYR A 1 4.47 -22.12 -16.65
N LYS A 2 5.73 -21.94 -17.09
CA LYS A 2 6.49 -23.04 -17.72
C LYS A 2 6.58 -24.30 -16.84
N LEU A 3 6.85 -24.13 -15.53
CA LEU A 3 6.89 -25.24 -14.57
C LEU A 3 5.54 -25.93 -14.43
N TYR A 4 4.45 -25.17 -14.24
CA TYR A 4 3.09 -25.72 -14.21
C TYR A 4 2.78 -26.54 -15.47
N ASN A 5 3.04 -25.99 -16.65
CA ASN A 5 2.83 -26.72 -17.91
C ASN A 5 3.65 -28.00 -17.98
N PHE A 6 4.91 -27.97 -17.54
CA PHE A 6 5.75 -29.17 -17.48
C PHE A 6 5.15 -30.24 -16.56
N LEU A 7 4.72 -29.85 -15.35
CA LEU A 7 4.10 -30.76 -14.37
C LEU A 7 2.72 -31.28 -14.84
N SER A 8 1.97 -30.52 -15.63
CA SER A 8 0.67 -30.96 -16.17
C SER A 8 0.78 -31.97 -17.31
N HIS A 9 1.94 -32.10 -17.95
CA HIS A 9 2.13 -32.99 -19.12
C HIS A 9 3.05 -34.20 -18.84
N GLN A 10 3.59 -34.31 -17.63
CA GLN A 10 4.48 -35.39 -17.21
C GLN A 10 3.69 -36.60 -16.68
N LYS A 11 4.28 -37.79 -16.82
CA LYS A 11 3.68 -39.04 -16.29
C LYS A 11 3.96 -39.24 -14.80
N SER A 12 5.12 -38.79 -14.30
CA SER A 12 5.41 -38.66 -12.87
C SER A 12 5.92 -37.25 -12.60
N ASN A 13 5.47 -36.68 -11.48
CA ASN A 13 5.91 -35.37 -11.01
C ASN A 13 6.60 -35.57 -9.66
N ASP A 14 7.88 -35.94 -9.74
CA ASP A 14 8.77 -36.25 -8.63
C ASP A 14 9.95 -35.26 -8.61
N PHE A 15 10.83 -35.41 -7.63
CA PHE A 15 12.00 -34.56 -7.45
C PHE A 15 12.96 -34.62 -8.64
N GLU A 16 13.13 -35.79 -9.26
CA GLU A 16 13.98 -35.96 -10.44
C GLU A 16 13.40 -35.23 -11.66
N GLY A 17 12.08 -35.24 -11.82
CA GLY A 17 11.36 -34.41 -12.79
C GLY A 17 11.63 -32.92 -12.61
N LEU A 18 11.69 -32.42 -11.37
CA LEU A 18 12.04 -31.03 -11.07
C LEU A 18 13.50 -30.69 -11.41
N LYS A 19 14.45 -31.61 -11.17
CA LYS A 19 15.84 -31.43 -11.61
C LYS A 19 15.93 -31.34 -13.13
N LYS A 20 15.27 -32.26 -13.82
CA LYS A 20 15.21 -32.25 -15.30
C LYS A 20 14.63 -30.95 -15.85
N PHE A 21 13.55 -30.44 -15.25
CA PHE A 21 13.00 -29.13 -15.63
C PHE A 21 14.01 -28.00 -15.42
N SER A 22 14.72 -28.03 -14.29
CA SER A 22 15.73 -27.04 -13.91
C SER A 22 16.86 -26.98 -14.94
N ASP A 23 17.42 -28.14 -15.29
CA ASP A 23 18.49 -28.28 -16.27
C ASP A 23 18.04 -27.80 -17.67
N GLN A 24 16.87 -28.26 -18.12
CA GLN A 24 16.31 -27.91 -19.44
C GLN A 24 16.03 -26.41 -19.62
N ASN A 25 15.75 -25.69 -18.54
CA ASN A 25 15.46 -24.26 -18.56
C ASN A 25 16.62 -23.39 -18.06
N SER A 26 17.75 -24.01 -17.72
CA SER A 26 18.93 -23.33 -17.16
C SER A 26 18.57 -22.46 -15.95
N ILE A 27 17.76 -23.01 -15.04
CA ILE A 27 17.39 -22.38 -13.77
C ILE A 27 17.91 -23.23 -12.60
N ASP A 28 18.29 -22.57 -11.52
CA ASP A 28 18.72 -23.26 -10.30
C ASP A 28 17.58 -24.09 -9.69
N LEU A 29 17.90 -25.28 -9.18
CA LEU A 29 16.92 -26.18 -8.56
C LEU A 29 16.19 -25.50 -7.39
N THR A 30 16.90 -24.71 -6.58
CA THR A 30 16.31 -23.95 -5.46
C THR A 30 15.23 -23.00 -5.95
N LYS A 31 15.43 -22.40 -7.14
CA LYS A 31 14.44 -21.53 -7.77
C LYS A 31 13.25 -22.33 -8.29
N THR A 32 13.47 -23.52 -8.84
CA THR A 32 12.40 -24.44 -9.23
C THR A 32 11.55 -24.87 -8.03
N LEU A 33 12.17 -25.20 -6.90
CA LEU A 33 11.46 -25.53 -5.65
C LEU A 33 10.68 -24.33 -5.11
N SER A 34 11.26 -23.12 -5.17
CA SER A 34 10.52 -21.90 -4.80
C SER A 34 9.32 -21.66 -5.71
N LEU A 35 9.44 -21.93 -7.01
CA LEU A 35 8.32 -21.84 -7.95
C LEU A 35 7.27 -22.93 -7.70
N LEU A 36 7.70 -24.12 -7.29
CA LEU A 36 6.80 -25.22 -6.91
C LEU A 36 5.92 -24.79 -5.73
N GLU A 37 6.53 -24.22 -4.69
CA GLU A 37 5.82 -23.70 -3.53
C GLU A 37 4.83 -22.58 -3.90
N LEU A 38 5.21 -21.70 -4.83
CA LEU A 38 4.28 -20.68 -5.36
C LEU A 38 3.09 -21.32 -6.09
N LEU A 39 3.31 -22.34 -6.91
CA LEU A 39 2.22 -23.03 -7.61
C LEU A 39 1.28 -23.75 -6.63
N ASN A 40 1.82 -24.32 -5.55
CA ASN A 40 1.07 -24.98 -4.49
C ASN A 40 0.18 -23.99 -3.73
N ASN A 41 0.75 -22.86 -3.31
CA ASN A 41 0.00 -21.76 -2.66
C ASN A 41 -1.08 -21.16 -3.57
N GLU A 42 -0.90 -21.26 -4.89
CA GLU A 42 -1.89 -20.85 -5.88
C GLU A 42 -2.96 -21.89 -6.20
N ASN A 43 -2.96 -23.03 -5.50
CA ASN A 43 -3.86 -24.17 -5.72
C ASN A 43 -3.85 -24.64 -7.19
N LEU A 44 -2.72 -24.48 -7.88
CA LEU A 44 -2.52 -25.01 -9.24
C LEU A 44 -1.97 -26.43 -9.20
N ILE A 45 -1.27 -26.76 -8.12
CA ILE A 45 -0.75 -28.09 -7.82
C ILE A 45 -0.98 -28.39 -6.33
N ALA A 46 -0.87 -29.65 -5.95
CA ALA A 46 -0.66 -30.09 -4.57
C ALA A 46 0.69 -30.79 -4.48
N VAL A 47 1.46 -30.47 -3.44
CA VAL A 47 2.79 -31.05 -3.19
C VAL A 47 2.74 -31.79 -1.86
N ASN A 48 3.06 -33.08 -1.89
CA ASN A 48 3.26 -33.90 -0.68
C ASN A 48 4.73 -34.32 -0.60
N GLU A 49 5.35 -34.15 0.55
CA GLU A 49 6.71 -34.62 0.82
C GLU A 49 6.68 -36.07 1.32
N ILE A 50 7.52 -36.92 0.72
CA ILE A 50 7.67 -38.33 1.07
C ILE A 50 8.96 -38.48 1.87
N TYR A 51 8.86 -39.13 3.03
CA TYR A 51 9.99 -39.39 3.92
C TYR A 51 10.14 -40.89 4.14
N ASP A 52 11.38 -41.35 4.24
CA ASP A 52 11.71 -42.69 4.72
C ASP A 52 12.10 -42.62 6.21
N GLU A 53 11.59 -43.56 7.00
CA GLU A 53 12.04 -43.75 8.39
C GLU A 53 13.38 -44.49 8.40
N VAL A 54 14.35 -43.89 9.09
CA VAL A 54 15.65 -44.48 9.35
C VAL A 54 15.64 -44.94 10.80
N GLU A 55 15.56 -46.26 10.99
CA GLU A 55 15.64 -46.86 12.32
C GLU A 55 16.98 -46.50 12.98
N GLY A 56 16.89 -46.04 14.23
CA GLY A 56 18.04 -45.71 15.05
C GLY A 56 18.61 -46.95 15.75
N ASP A 57 19.84 -46.85 16.24
CA ASP A 57 20.46 -47.90 17.07
C ASP A 57 20.37 -47.59 18.58
N GLU A 58 20.97 -48.44 19.42
CA GLU A 58 20.93 -48.29 20.89
C GLU A 58 21.42 -46.92 21.42
N ASN A 59 22.14 -46.14 20.59
CA ASN A 59 22.66 -44.81 20.96
C ASN A 59 22.11 -43.66 20.09
N THR A 60 21.28 -43.94 19.08
CA THR A 60 20.74 -42.92 18.16
C THR A 60 19.22 -43.06 17.99
N PRO A 61 18.43 -41.98 18.14
CA PRO A 61 16.99 -42.05 17.90
C PRO A 61 16.68 -42.23 16.42
N SER A 62 15.56 -42.90 16.13
CA SER A 62 15.01 -42.99 14.78
C SER A 62 14.80 -41.60 14.17
N SER A 63 15.18 -41.43 12.90
CA SER A 63 15.10 -40.16 12.19
C SER A 63 14.40 -40.32 10.85
N THR A 64 13.85 -39.24 10.31
CA THR A 64 13.19 -39.24 9.00
C THR A 64 14.08 -38.57 7.97
N SER A 65 14.24 -39.18 6.78
CA SER A 65 14.99 -38.61 5.67
C SER A 65 14.07 -38.28 4.50
N PHE A 66 14.20 -37.09 3.93
CA PHE A 66 13.43 -36.71 2.73
C PHE A 66 13.81 -37.64 1.57
N LYS A 67 12.79 -38.23 0.94
CA LYS A 67 12.96 -39.15 -0.18
C LYS A 67 12.59 -38.48 -1.50
N ASP A 68 11.36 -37.96 -1.59
CA ASP A 68 10.79 -37.48 -2.85
C ASP A 68 9.57 -36.56 -2.65
N PHE A 69 9.03 -36.04 -3.75
CA PHE A 69 7.73 -35.36 -3.79
C PHE A 69 6.68 -36.20 -4.54
N ASP A 70 5.44 -36.21 -4.05
CA ASP A 70 4.24 -36.55 -4.84
C ASP A 70 3.53 -35.25 -5.23
N ILE A 71 3.65 -34.86 -6.51
CA ILE A 71 3.11 -33.61 -7.02
C ILE A 71 1.92 -33.88 -7.94
N LYS A 72 0.76 -33.34 -7.60
CA LYS A 72 -0.46 -33.45 -8.40
C LYS A 72 -0.81 -32.10 -9.01
N SER A 73 -0.86 -32.03 -10.33
CA SER A 73 -1.34 -30.85 -11.04
C SER A 73 -2.87 -30.91 -11.20
N PHE A 74 -3.52 -29.76 -11.06
CA PHE A 74 -4.96 -29.64 -11.30
C PHE A 74 -5.20 -29.10 -12.71
N ASP A 75 -6.23 -29.60 -13.40
CA ASP A 75 -6.67 -29.03 -14.66
C ASP A 75 -7.42 -27.71 -14.39
N VAL A 76 -6.75 -26.59 -14.65
CA VAL A 76 -7.29 -25.26 -14.39
C VAL A 76 -7.45 -24.53 -15.71
N ASN A 77 -8.64 -23.97 -15.95
CA ASN A 77 -8.87 -23.13 -17.11
C ASN A 77 -7.83 -21.99 -17.16
N PRO A 78 -7.02 -21.86 -18.22
CA PRO A 78 -5.97 -20.86 -18.33
C PRO A 78 -6.46 -19.41 -18.11
N SER A 79 -7.70 -19.11 -18.49
CA SER A 79 -8.30 -17.78 -18.30
C SER A 79 -8.61 -17.46 -16.83
N LYS A 80 -8.64 -18.45 -15.94
CA LYS A 80 -8.84 -18.28 -14.49
C LYS A 80 -7.53 -18.13 -13.72
N ILE A 81 -6.40 -18.44 -14.35
CA ILE A 81 -5.07 -18.33 -13.74
C ILE A 81 -4.71 -16.85 -13.63
N LYS A 82 -4.62 -16.34 -12.40
CA LYS A 82 -4.25 -14.94 -12.11
C LYS A 82 -2.75 -14.75 -12.25
N SER A 83 -2.30 -13.53 -12.49
CA SER A 83 -0.87 -13.22 -12.46
C SER A 83 -0.26 -13.52 -11.09
N ILE A 84 1.05 -13.85 -11.05
CA ILE A 84 1.78 -14.18 -9.81
C ILE A 84 2.23 -12.95 -9.00
N TYR A 85 1.74 -11.75 -9.33
CA TYR A 85 2.15 -10.56 -8.59
C TYR A 85 1.45 -10.51 -7.24
N GLU A 86 2.26 -10.37 -6.19
CA GLU A 86 1.79 -10.24 -4.82
C GLU A 86 0.89 -9.00 -4.68
N PRO A 87 -0.38 -9.14 -4.25
CA PRO A 87 -1.20 -8.00 -3.92
C PRO A 87 -0.77 -7.39 -2.58
N VAL A 88 -1.33 -6.23 -2.23
CA VAL A 88 -1.10 -5.60 -0.91
C VAL A 88 -1.68 -6.42 0.26
N LYS A 89 -2.30 -7.58 0.00
CA LYS A 89 -2.88 -8.50 1.00
C LYS A 89 -1.86 -8.88 2.06
N THR A 90 -0.63 -9.22 1.66
CA THR A 90 0.45 -9.55 2.59
C THR A 90 0.71 -8.44 3.62
N ILE A 91 0.62 -7.16 3.23
CA ILE A 91 0.79 -6.02 4.14
C ILE A 91 -0.35 -5.92 5.16
N PHE A 92 -1.55 -6.31 4.76
CA PHE A 92 -2.72 -6.36 5.65
C PHE A 92 -2.58 -7.49 6.66
N GLU A 93 -2.17 -8.68 6.22
CA GLU A 93 -2.01 -9.87 7.05
C GLU A 93 -0.88 -9.71 8.08
N THR A 94 0.24 -9.09 7.70
CA THR A 94 1.33 -8.77 8.63
C THR A 94 1.02 -7.57 9.53
N LYS A 95 -0.19 -6.98 9.45
CA LYS A 95 -0.61 -5.81 10.21
C LYS A 95 0.33 -4.59 10.07
N ASN A 96 0.99 -4.47 8.92
CA ASN A 96 1.91 -3.37 8.62
C ASN A 96 1.23 -2.21 7.87
N CYS A 97 -0.07 -2.33 7.58
CA CYS A 97 -0.84 -1.31 6.88
C CYS A 97 -0.88 0.02 7.67
N SER A 98 -0.60 1.12 6.97
CA SER A 98 -0.73 2.48 7.52
C SER A 98 -2.09 3.13 7.22
N GLY A 99 -2.98 2.45 6.50
CA GLY A 99 -4.32 2.95 6.17
C GLY A 99 -4.38 4.13 5.20
N CYS A 100 -3.33 4.43 4.44
CA CYS A 100 -3.29 5.63 3.57
C CYS A 100 -4.35 5.66 2.45
N GLY A 101 -4.87 4.50 2.03
CA GLY A 101 -5.92 4.37 1.02
C GLY A 101 -5.46 4.37 -0.44
N LEU A 102 -4.16 4.53 -0.75
CA LEU A 102 -3.72 4.63 -2.14
C LEU A 102 -4.04 3.37 -2.95
N CYS A 103 -3.86 2.18 -2.36
CA CYS A 103 -4.18 0.91 -2.99
C CYS A 103 -5.64 0.82 -3.48
N VAL A 104 -6.57 1.43 -2.75
CA VAL A 104 -7.98 1.56 -3.16
C VAL A 104 -8.09 2.55 -4.33
N GLY A 105 -7.49 3.74 -4.18
CA GLY A 105 -7.55 4.80 -5.18
C GLY A 105 -6.98 4.43 -6.56
N ILE A 106 -6.12 3.41 -6.62
CA ILE A 106 -5.46 2.97 -7.86
C ILE A 106 -5.92 1.61 -8.38
N CYS A 107 -6.79 0.89 -7.67
CA CYS A 107 -7.19 -0.45 -8.06
C CYS A 107 -8.08 -0.40 -9.32
N PRO A 108 -7.67 -1.01 -10.46
CA PRO A 108 -8.46 -0.93 -11.69
C PRO A 108 -9.77 -1.73 -11.64
N VAL A 109 -9.88 -2.69 -10.71
CA VAL A 109 -11.03 -3.58 -10.56
C VAL A 109 -11.80 -3.36 -9.25
N ASN A 110 -11.48 -2.27 -8.53
CA ASN A 110 -12.15 -1.86 -7.29
C ASN A 110 -12.38 -3.01 -6.29
N CYS A 111 -11.35 -3.83 -6.08
CA CYS A 111 -11.42 -5.02 -5.21
C CYS A 111 -10.80 -4.82 -3.83
N ILE A 112 -10.40 -3.60 -3.49
CA ILE A 112 -9.72 -3.27 -2.22
C ILE A 112 -10.57 -2.26 -1.48
N ASP A 113 -10.73 -2.46 -0.18
CA ASP A 113 -11.28 -1.45 0.72
C ASP A 113 -10.32 -1.21 1.89
N VAL A 114 -10.31 0.02 2.40
CA VAL A 114 -9.55 0.41 3.58
C VAL A 114 -10.46 1.24 4.44
N TYR A 115 -10.67 0.80 5.68
CA TYR A 115 -11.52 1.47 6.64
C TYR A 115 -10.88 1.36 8.02
N ASN A 116 -10.75 2.50 8.71
CA ASN A 116 -10.22 2.56 10.08
C ASN A 116 -8.84 1.87 10.23
N GLY A 117 -7.94 2.07 9.27
CA GLY A 117 -6.62 1.44 9.21
C GLY A 117 -6.59 -0.02 8.73
N ILE A 118 -7.76 -0.67 8.60
CA ILE A 118 -7.88 -2.08 8.24
C ILE A 118 -8.16 -2.19 6.74
N GLY A 119 -7.29 -2.91 6.03
CA GLY A 119 -7.46 -3.22 4.62
C GLY A 119 -8.11 -4.58 4.40
N LYS A 120 -8.95 -4.69 3.37
CA LYS A 120 -9.53 -5.94 2.90
C LYS A 120 -9.44 -6.02 1.38
N ILE A 121 -9.26 -7.24 0.86
CA ILE A 121 -9.24 -7.51 -0.58
C ILE A 121 -10.30 -8.56 -0.89
N ASP A 122 -11.13 -8.28 -1.90
CA ASP A 122 -11.97 -9.26 -2.57
C ASP A 122 -11.10 -10.06 -3.54
N ASP A 123 -10.62 -11.22 -3.07
CA ASP A 123 -9.73 -12.08 -3.85
C ASP A 123 -10.37 -12.59 -5.13
N LEU A 124 -11.70 -12.73 -5.20
CA LEU A 124 -12.39 -13.18 -6.41
C LEU A 124 -12.26 -12.14 -7.53
N LYS A 125 -12.46 -10.86 -7.20
CA LYS A 125 -12.30 -9.74 -8.16
C LYS A 125 -10.86 -9.38 -8.45
N CYS A 126 -9.94 -9.64 -7.51
CA CYS A 126 -8.53 -9.28 -7.67
C CYS A 126 -7.93 -9.99 -8.89
N ILE A 127 -7.38 -9.21 -9.83
CA ILE A 127 -6.68 -9.70 -11.02
C ILE A 127 -5.16 -9.89 -10.82
N ARG A 128 -4.68 -9.65 -9.59
CA ARG A 128 -3.25 -9.70 -9.22
C ARG A 128 -2.32 -8.94 -10.16
N CYS A 129 -2.66 -7.68 -10.44
CA CYS A 129 -1.81 -6.81 -11.25
C CYS A 129 -0.59 -6.26 -10.50
N GLY A 130 -0.50 -6.43 -9.18
CA GLY A 130 0.62 -5.96 -8.35
C GLY A 130 0.69 -4.46 -8.09
N LEU A 131 -0.10 -3.63 -8.78
CA LEU A 131 -0.04 -2.16 -8.68
C LEU A 131 -0.15 -1.66 -7.23
N CYS A 132 -1.08 -2.21 -6.45
CA CYS A 132 -1.29 -1.84 -5.05
C CYS A 132 -0.07 -2.13 -4.16
N TYR A 133 0.65 -3.23 -4.42
CA TYR A 133 1.88 -3.59 -3.70
C TYR A 133 3.04 -2.66 -4.08
N TYR A 134 3.18 -2.35 -5.37
CA TYR A 134 4.23 -1.45 -5.87
C TYR A 134 4.13 -0.04 -5.28
N VAL A 135 2.94 0.53 -5.13
CA VAL A 135 2.79 1.88 -4.56
C VAL A 135 2.76 1.92 -3.04
N CYS A 136 2.58 0.78 -2.38
CA CYS A 136 2.46 0.75 -0.93
C CYS A 136 3.74 1.27 -0.27
N PRO A 137 3.68 2.27 0.63
CA PRO A 137 4.86 2.78 1.33
C PRO A 137 5.38 1.82 2.41
N ARG A 138 4.67 0.71 2.65
CA ARG A 138 5.01 -0.36 3.60
C ARG A 138 5.61 -1.60 2.97
N THR A 139 5.78 -1.59 1.65
CA THR A 139 6.74 -2.46 0.97
C THR A 139 8.09 -1.74 0.89
N TYR A 140 9.04 -2.24 0.08
CA TYR A 140 10.34 -1.59 -0.09
C TYR A 140 10.20 -0.10 -0.47
N LEU A 141 10.81 0.80 0.31
CA LEU A 141 10.75 2.24 0.08
C LEU A 141 12.13 2.75 -0.36
N PRO A 142 12.34 3.09 -1.64
CA PRO A 142 13.64 3.51 -2.16
C PRO A 142 13.93 4.99 -1.81
N VAL A 143 14.16 5.30 -0.53
CA VAL A 143 14.32 6.67 -0.02
C VAL A 143 15.32 7.51 -0.80
N LYS A 144 16.49 6.92 -1.17
CA LYS A 144 17.50 7.62 -1.97
C LYS A 144 16.95 8.08 -3.32
N VAL A 145 16.22 7.20 -4.02
CA VAL A 145 15.60 7.52 -5.32
C VAL A 145 14.50 8.56 -5.14
N LEU A 146 13.65 8.40 -4.10
CA LEU A 146 12.59 9.36 -3.80
C LEU A 146 13.15 10.78 -3.59
N ASN A 147 14.29 10.91 -2.90
CA ASN A 147 14.94 12.20 -2.68
C ASN A 147 15.55 12.77 -3.97
N MET A 148 16.13 11.92 -4.84
CA MET A 148 16.69 12.35 -6.13
C MET A 148 15.63 12.86 -7.12
N THR A 149 14.38 12.38 -7.00
CA THR A 149 13.26 12.78 -7.88
C THR A 149 12.55 14.07 -7.47
N GLN A 150 12.96 14.71 -6.36
CA GLN A 150 12.35 15.96 -5.90
C GLN A 150 13.01 17.16 -6.59
N GLU A 151 12.22 18.17 -6.95
CA GLU A 151 12.72 19.37 -7.62
C GLU A 151 13.61 20.23 -6.69
N GLY A 152 14.59 20.94 -7.28
CA GLY A 152 15.41 21.91 -6.53
C GLY A 152 16.57 21.34 -5.71
N THR A 153 17.01 20.10 -6.00
CA THR A 153 18.02 19.35 -5.21
C THR A 153 19.32 20.09 -4.88
N SER A 154 19.74 21.04 -5.70
CA SER A 154 20.97 21.83 -5.48
C SER A 154 20.86 22.85 -4.35
N GLN A 155 19.64 23.21 -3.91
CA GLN A 155 19.39 24.22 -2.86
C GLN A 155 18.89 23.60 -1.55
N ILE A 156 18.84 22.27 -1.49
CA ILE A 156 18.24 21.52 -0.38
C ILE A 156 19.22 21.44 0.79
N LYS A 157 18.81 22.00 1.93
CA LYS A 157 19.43 21.73 3.24
C LYS A 157 19.02 20.33 3.68
N ASN A 158 19.92 19.64 4.38
CA ASN A 158 19.64 18.32 4.92
C ASN A 158 19.94 18.27 6.42
N TYR A 159 18.94 17.91 7.21
CA TYR A 159 19.11 17.57 8.61
C TYR A 159 18.59 16.17 8.85
N SER A 160 19.46 15.26 9.32
CA SER A 160 19.19 13.81 9.34
C SER A 160 17.88 13.40 10.03
N LYS A 161 17.38 14.19 11.00
CA LYS A 161 16.14 13.91 11.71
C LYS A 161 14.87 14.48 11.05
N VAL A 162 15.00 15.51 10.21
CA VAL A 162 13.87 16.20 9.56
C VAL A 162 13.79 15.87 8.07
N GLY A 163 14.92 15.51 7.47
CA GLY A 163 15.09 15.27 6.05
C GLY A 163 15.51 16.51 5.28
N HIS A 164 15.13 16.53 4.01
CA HIS A 164 15.47 17.54 3.02
C HIS A 164 14.48 18.71 3.05
N TYR A 165 14.96 19.94 3.10
CA TYR A 165 14.13 21.15 3.09
C TYR A 165 14.86 22.35 2.49
N LEU A 166 14.12 23.34 2.01
CA LEU A 166 14.69 24.62 1.55
C LEU A 166 14.78 25.61 2.72
N GLU A 167 13.64 25.86 3.35
CA GLU A 167 13.50 26.81 4.45
C GLU A 167 12.58 26.26 5.52
N ALA A 168 12.74 26.77 6.75
CA ALA A 168 11.92 26.42 7.89
C ALA A 168 11.50 27.69 8.62
N TYR A 169 10.20 27.84 8.82
CA TYR A 169 9.60 29.02 9.46
C TYR A 169 8.63 28.61 10.55
N SER A 170 8.44 29.50 11.53
CA SER A 170 7.29 29.47 12.42
C SER A 170 6.23 30.44 11.91
N ALA A 171 4.99 30.00 11.78
CA ALA A 171 3.92 30.79 11.18
C ALA A 171 2.56 30.49 11.82
N ARG A 172 1.66 31.46 11.72
CA ARG A 172 0.23 31.34 12.07
C ARG A 172 -0.62 32.06 11.04
N THR A 173 -1.83 31.54 10.81
CA THR A 173 -2.81 32.12 9.90
C THR A 173 -3.22 33.53 10.33
N LYS A 174 -3.54 34.36 9.34
CA LYS A 174 -4.22 35.65 9.53
C LYS A 174 -5.71 35.59 9.17
N ILE A 175 -6.21 34.44 8.69
CA ILE A 175 -7.61 34.25 8.31
C ILE A 175 -8.38 33.89 9.58
N GLU A 176 -9.29 34.77 9.99
CA GLU A 176 -9.97 34.69 11.30
C GLU A 176 -10.77 33.38 11.48
N GLU A 177 -11.49 32.95 10.45
CA GLU A 177 -12.30 31.72 10.47
C GLU A 177 -11.44 30.46 10.66
N ILE A 178 -10.27 30.43 10.02
CA ILE A 178 -9.29 29.33 10.19
C ILE A 178 -8.69 29.40 11.60
N ALA A 179 -8.33 30.60 12.07
CA ALA A 179 -7.76 30.79 13.41
C ALA A 179 -8.68 30.30 14.53
N LYS A 180 -10.01 30.41 14.35
CA LYS A 180 -11.02 29.97 15.34
C LYS A 180 -11.15 28.45 15.46
N SER A 181 -10.75 27.68 14.44
CA SER A 181 -11.02 26.24 14.37
C SER A 181 -9.80 25.37 14.09
N CYS A 182 -8.63 25.96 13.81
CA CYS A 182 -7.42 25.20 13.53
C CYS A 182 -6.84 24.52 14.78
N GLN A 183 -6.13 23.42 14.58
CA GLN A 183 -5.42 22.72 15.66
C GLN A 183 -4.29 23.57 16.26
N ASP A 184 -3.43 24.12 15.39
CA ASP A 184 -2.19 24.80 15.77
C ASP A 184 -2.13 26.22 15.16
N GLY A 185 -1.29 26.42 14.15
CA GLY A 185 -1.15 27.70 13.43
C GLY A 185 -2.09 27.86 12.22
N GLY A 186 -2.89 26.85 11.87
CA GLY A 186 -3.78 26.91 10.70
C GLY A 186 -3.08 26.97 9.34
N ILE A 187 -1.81 26.57 9.27
CA ILE A 187 -0.97 26.72 8.07
C ILE A 187 -1.46 25.87 6.90
N THR A 188 -1.74 24.58 7.11
CA THR A 188 -2.26 23.68 6.07
C THR A 188 -3.53 24.23 5.42
N SER A 189 -4.50 24.65 6.24
CA SER A 189 -5.74 25.25 5.78
C SER A 189 -5.49 26.58 5.05
N THR A 190 -4.59 27.43 5.56
CA THR A 190 -4.25 28.70 4.91
C THR A 190 -3.61 28.50 3.54
N CYS A 191 -2.70 27.52 3.41
CA CYS A 191 -2.09 27.17 2.14
C CYS A 191 -3.13 26.66 1.13
N LEU A 192 -4.03 25.75 1.54
CA LEU A 192 -5.11 25.30 0.66
C LEU A 192 -6.05 26.44 0.25
N HIS A 193 -6.47 27.25 1.22
CA HIS A 193 -7.34 28.40 0.97
C HIS A 193 -6.71 29.35 -0.05
N TYR A 194 -5.43 29.66 0.09
CA TYR A 194 -4.69 30.48 -0.87
C TYR A 194 -4.58 29.82 -2.25
N LEU A 195 -4.31 28.51 -2.33
CA LEU A 195 -4.21 27.80 -3.60
C LEU A 195 -5.54 27.81 -4.38
N PHE A 196 -6.68 27.70 -3.70
CA PHE A 196 -8.00 27.89 -4.32
C PHE A 196 -8.21 29.35 -4.75
N ASP A 197 -7.95 30.32 -3.87
CA ASP A 197 -8.16 31.75 -4.15
C ASP A 197 -7.30 32.25 -5.34
N ALA A 198 -6.08 31.73 -5.46
CA ALA A 198 -5.17 32.00 -6.57
C ALA A 198 -5.48 31.19 -7.85
N ASN A 199 -6.52 30.35 -7.84
CA ASN A 199 -6.85 29.41 -8.92
C ASN A 199 -5.68 28.48 -9.32
N ALA A 200 -4.81 28.13 -8.38
CA ALA A 200 -3.69 27.22 -8.60
C ALA A 200 -4.11 25.75 -8.55
N ILE A 201 -5.27 25.46 -7.93
CA ILE A 201 -5.90 24.15 -7.85
C ILE A 201 -7.40 24.27 -8.13
N ASP A 202 -7.98 23.20 -8.67
CA ASP A 202 -9.43 23.08 -8.88
C ASP A 202 -10.08 22.27 -7.76
N ILE A 203 -9.33 21.34 -7.16
CA ILE A 203 -9.80 20.46 -6.09
C ILE A 203 -8.69 20.14 -5.09
N ALA A 204 -9.06 19.73 -3.89
CA ALA A 204 -8.13 19.18 -2.90
C ALA A 204 -8.67 17.93 -2.20
N LEU A 205 -7.80 17.00 -1.84
CA LEU A 205 -8.14 15.89 -0.94
C LEU A 205 -7.78 16.24 0.51
N GLY A 206 -8.73 16.01 1.41
CA GLY A 206 -8.56 16.22 2.85
C GLY A 206 -9.35 15.23 3.70
N ALA A 207 -9.44 15.54 4.99
CA ALA A 207 -10.19 14.75 5.96
C ALA A 207 -11.16 15.66 6.72
N LYS A 208 -12.46 15.38 6.62
CA LYS A 208 -13.49 16.08 7.40
C LYS A 208 -13.95 15.21 8.57
N MET A 209 -14.62 15.82 9.54
CA MET A 209 -15.36 15.05 10.53
C MET A 209 -16.62 14.46 9.90
N SER A 210 -16.93 13.21 10.21
CA SER A 210 -18.22 12.60 9.86
C SER A 210 -19.33 13.09 10.77
N LYS A 211 -20.54 12.54 10.59
CA LYS A 211 -21.64 12.72 11.55
C LYS A 211 -21.37 12.05 12.90
N ILE A 212 -20.47 11.07 12.92
CA ILE A 212 -20.03 10.40 14.15
C ILE A 212 -18.84 11.20 14.71
N PRO A 213 -18.93 11.70 15.95
CA PRO A 213 -17.86 12.47 16.58
C PRO A 213 -16.51 11.72 16.55
N TRP A 214 -15.45 12.48 16.28
CA TRP A 214 -14.05 12.01 16.17
C TRP A 214 -13.74 11.00 15.06
N ARG A 215 -14.74 10.61 14.26
CA ARG A 215 -14.55 9.71 13.12
C ARG A 215 -14.38 10.53 11.83
N PRO A 216 -13.18 10.56 11.23
CA PRO A 216 -12.93 11.27 10.00
C PRO A 216 -13.44 10.50 8.79
N GLU A 217 -13.69 11.25 7.72
CA GLU A 217 -13.99 10.72 6.39
C GLU A 217 -13.18 11.47 5.32
N PRO A 218 -12.72 10.80 4.24
CA PRO A 218 -12.13 11.48 3.10
C PRO A 218 -13.13 12.47 2.49
N VAL A 219 -12.63 13.61 2.03
CA VAL A 219 -13.44 14.61 1.32
C VAL A 219 -12.66 15.19 0.15
N ILE A 220 -13.36 15.41 -0.96
CA ILE A 220 -12.90 16.23 -2.08
C ILE A 220 -13.44 17.64 -1.83
N LEU A 221 -12.54 18.59 -1.67
CA LEU A 221 -12.84 20.02 -1.55
C LEU A 221 -12.88 20.62 -2.95
N GLU A 222 -13.89 21.42 -3.24
CA GLU A 222 -14.13 22.03 -4.56
C GLU A 222 -13.83 23.55 -4.56
N ASN A 223 -13.72 24.16 -3.37
CA ASN A 223 -13.53 25.60 -3.21
C ASN A 223 -12.80 25.93 -1.89
N LYS A 224 -12.49 27.22 -1.68
CA LYS A 224 -11.76 27.69 -0.50
C LYS A 224 -12.58 27.62 0.79
N GLU A 225 -13.91 27.75 0.71
CA GLU A 225 -14.82 27.68 1.84
C GLU A 225 -14.87 26.24 2.42
N ASP A 226 -14.81 25.23 1.55
CA ASP A 226 -14.78 23.81 1.94
C ASP A 226 -13.57 23.48 2.85
N VAL A 227 -12.49 24.26 2.79
CA VAL A 227 -11.29 24.05 3.61
C VAL A 227 -11.63 24.03 5.10
N LEU A 228 -12.61 24.82 5.55
CA LEU A 228 -13.07 24.86 6.93
C LEU A 228 -13.65 23.53 7.42
N LEU A 229 -14.16 22.67 6.52
CA LEU A 229 -14.65 21.34 6.86
C LEU A 229 -13.54 20.41 7.39
N THR A 230 -12.28 20.76 7.09
CA THR A 230 -11.12 19.91 7.38
C THR A 230 -10.29 20.37 8.58
N THR A 231 -10.61 21.53 9.17
CA THR A 231 -9.84 22.09 10.31
C THR A 231 -9.90 21.20 11.55
N GLY A 232 -8.87 21.31 12.39
CA GLY A 232 -8.69 20.47 13.57
C GLY A 232 -8.20 19.06 13.24
N THR A 233 -7.36 18.50 14.11
CA THR A 233 -6.80 17.16 13.91
C THR A 233 -7.83 16.09 14.27
N LYS A 234 -7.91 15.04 13.45
CA LYS A 234 -8.64 13.81 13.76
C LYS A 234 -7.60 12.71 13.90
N TYR A 235 -7.39 12.21 15.11
CA TYR A 235 -6.33 11.24 15.42
C TYR A 235 -6.63 9.81 14.95
N VAL A 236 -7.84 9.59 14.43
CA VAL A 236 -8.28 8.32 13.86
C VAL A 236 -7.78 8.18 12.42
N ASN A 237 -7.43 6.97 12.03
CA ASN A 237 -6.97 6.68 10.68
C ASN A 237 -8.02 7.06 9.62
N ASN A 238 -7.60 7.82 8.60
CA ASN A 238 -8.45 8.19 7.48
C ASN A 238 -7.77 7.90 6.12
N PRO A 239 -8.37 7.11 5.23
CA PRO A 239 -7.78 6.72 3.95
C PRO A 239 -7.99 7.78 2.85
N ASN A 240 -7.45 8.99 3.01
CA ASN A 240 -7.68 10.13 2.08
C ASN A 240 -7.44 9.75 0.61
N LEU A 241 -6.41 8.94 0.32
CA LEU A 241 -6.03 8.63 -1.05
C LEU A 241 -7.01 7.69 -1.77
N LYS A 242 -7.99 7.11 -1.06
CA LYS A 242 -9.01 6.26 -1.70
C LYS A 242 -9.87 7.04 -2.71
N SER A 243 -10.10 8.32 -2.44
CA SER A 243 -10.91 9.21 -3.28
C SER A 243 -10.27 9.51 -4.63
N LEU A 244 -8.99 9.14 -4.85
CA LEU A 244 -8.36 9.24 -6.18
C LEU A 244 -9.08 8.37 -7.22
N SER A 245 -9.74 7.29 -6.81
CA SER A 245 -10.51 6.42 -7.71
C SER A 245 -11.64 7.16 -8.43
N GLU A 246 -12.24 8.16 -7.76
CA GLU A 246 -13.34 8.99 -8.27
C GLU A 246 -12.84 10.04 -9.28
N LEU A 247 -11.55 10.38 -9.23
CA LEU A 247 -10.95 11.48 -10.00
C LEU A 247 -10.35 11.04 -11.35
N ASN A 248 -10.46 9.75 -11.71
CA ASN A 248 -9.87 9.26 -12.96
C ASN A 248 -10.56 9.79 -14.23
N LYS A 249 -11.81 10.25 -14.13
CA LYS A 249 -12.60 10.77 -15.26
C LYS A 249 -12.65 12.29 -15.33
N ARG A 250 -12.18 12.98 -14.29
CA ARG A 250 -12.16 14.44 -14.20
C ARG A 250 -10.71 14.89 -14.40
N LYS A 251 -10.50 15.91 -15.23
CA LYS A 251 -9.22 16.61 -15.31
C LYS A 251 -9.28 17.83 -14.39
N ALA A 252 -8.36 17.92 -13.46
CA ALA A 252 -8.27 18.93 -12.44
C ALA A 252 -6.83 19.11 -11.97
N ASN A 253 -6.49 20.30 -11.51
CA ASN A 253 -5.29 20.57 -10.73
C ASN A 253 -5.57 20.20 -9.28
N LEU A 254 -4.93 19.14 -8.79
CA LEU A 254 -5.23 18.53 -7.50
C LEU A 254 -4.18 18.89 -6.44
N ALA A 255 -4.62 19.35 -5.27
CA ALA A 255 -3.81 19.32 -4.04
C ALA A 255 -4.15 18.11 -3.17
N VAL A 256 -3.17 17.54 -2.48
CA VAL A 256 -3.41 16.49 -1.49
C VAL A 256 -2.86 16.90 -0.13
N VAL A 257 -3.71 16.91 0.89
CA VAL A 257 -3.30 17.01 2.29
C VAL A 257 -3.26 15.61 2.90
N GLY A 258 -2.17 15.30 3.61
CA GLY A 258 -2.03 14.01 4.25
C GLY A 258 -0.82 13.87 5.15
N VAL A 259 -0.81 12.77 5.89
CA VAL A 259 0.29 12.37 6.79
C VAL A 259 1.45 11.75 5.99
N PRO A 260 2.63 11.48 6.60
CA PRO A 260 3.83 11.06 5.88
C PRO A 260 3.65 9.78 5.05
N CYS A 261 2.86 8.81 5.53
CA CYS A 261 2.62 7.58 4.77
C CYS A 261 1.90 7.83 3.44
N MET A 262 0.99 8.82 3.39
CA MET A 262 0.32 9.23 2.15
C MET A 262 1.32 9.90 1.20
N MET A 263 2.16 10.78 1.73
CA MET A 263 3.19 11.47 0.93
C MET A 263 4.20 10.49 0.34
N GLN A 264 4.64 9.50 1.13
CA GLN A 264 5.52 8.43 0.67
C GLN A 264 4.86 7.59 -0.42
N ALA A 265 3.58 7.24 -0.28
CA ALA A 265 2.83 6.47 -1.26
C ALA A 265 2.75 7.22 -2.61
N LEU A 266 2.43 8.52 -2.57
CA LEU A 266 2.38 9.39 -3.76
C LEU A 266 3.75 9.61 -4.41
N LEU A 267 4.81 9.81 -3.62
CA LEU A 267 6.17 9.89 -4.16
C LEU A 267 6.57 8.57 -4.82
N LYS A 268 6.28 7.45 -4.18
CA LYS A 268 6.61 6.12 -4.69
C LYS A 268 5.87 5.80 -5.98
N SER A 269 4.60 6.20 -6.11
CA SER A 269 3.85 5.99 -7.36
C SER A 269 4.46 6.73 -8.56
N ASN A 270 5.12 7.87 -8.33
CA ASN A 270 5.80 8.61 -9.40
C ASN A 270 7.02 7.87 -9.96
N ILE A 271 7.76 7.12 -9.12
CA ILE A 271 8.93 6.34 -9.57
C ILE A 271 8.52 5.29 -10.61
N TYR A 272 7.38 4.64 -10.41
CA TYR A 272 6.93 3.54 -11.26
C TYR A 272 6.10 4.01 -12.46
N ASN A 273 5.97 5.33 -12.68
CA ASN A 273 5.22 5.96 -13.77
C ASN A 273 3.87 5.28 -14.05
N ILE A 274 3.12 5.05 -12.97
CA ILE A 274 1.83 4.37 -13.06
C ILE A 274 0.86 5.28 -13.78
N LYS A 275 0.39 4.86 -14.96
CA LYS A 275 -0.51 5.63 -15.84
C LYS A 275 -1.94 5.70 -15.32
N ILE A 276 -2.12 6.21 -14.11
CA ILE A 276 -3.43 6.47 -13.52
C ILE A 276 -3.69 7.97 -13.60
N PRO A 277 -4.75 8.40 -14.32
CA PRO A 277 -5.02 9.81 -14.56
C PRO A 277 -5.06 10.65 -13.28
N ALA A 278 -5.65 10.15 -12.19
CA ALA A 278 -5.73 10.88 -10.93
C ALA A 278 -4.36 11.21 -10.31
N LEU A 279 -3.33 10.37 -10.51
CA LEU A 279 -1.99 10.62 -9.98
C LEU A 279 -1.26 11.75 -10.72
N ASN A 280 -1.43 11.81 -12.05
CA ASN A 280 -0.79 12.81 -12.91
C ASN A 280 -1.36 14.23 -12.71
N GLN A 281 -2.49 14.33 -12.02
CA GLN A 281 -3.20 15.58 -11.74
C GLN A 281 -2.71 16.27 -10.47
N ILE A 282 -1.95 15.58 -9.62
CA ILE A 282 -1.46 16.13 -8.34
C ILE A 282 -0.41 17.20 -8.61
N LYS A 283 -0.75 18.46 -8.34
CA LYS A 283 0.13 19.62 -8.44
C LYS A 283 0.80 19.95 -7.11
N TYR A 284 0.05 19.83 -6.02
CA TYR A 284 0.54 20.18 -4.68
C TYR A 284 0.32 19.04 -3.70
N ARG A 285 1.28 18.88 -2.80
CA ARG A 285 1.23 17.93 -1.70
C ARG A 285 1.59 18.66 -0.42
N ILE A 286 0.67 18.68 0.53
CA ILE A 286 0.87 19.34 1.82
C ILE A 286 0.92 18.24 2.88
N GLY A 287 2.14 17.93 3.31
CA GLY A 287 2.40 16.94 4.36
C GLY A 287 2.22 17.54 5.75
N ILE A 288 1.50 16.83 6.62
CA ILE A 288 1.44 17.13 8.06
C ILE A 288 2.29 16.14 8.85
N PHE A 289 2.86 16.58 9.96
CA PHE A 289 3.59 15.69 10.86
C PHE A 289 2.65 14.69 11.53
N CYS A 290 3.14 13.48 11.72
CA CYS A 290 2.38 12.38 12.32
C CYS A 290 3.37 11.44 13.00
N MET A 291 3.19 11.21 14.30
CA MET A 291 3.91 10.17 15.02
C MET A 291 3.19 8.83 14.88
N GLU A 292 1.90 8.84 15.18
CA GLU A 292 1.03 7.67 15.16
C GLU A 292 -0.42 8.07 14.87
N SER A 293 -1.26 7.07 14.60
CA SER A 293 -2.69 7.22 14.36
C SER A 293 -3.42 6.01 14.93
N PHE A 294 -4.66 6.19 15.36
CA PHE A 294 -5.42 5.19 16.09
C PHE A 294 -6.56 4.63 15.25
N SER A 295 -7.01 3.42 15.59
CA SER A 295 -8.36 3.03 15.22
C SER A 295 -9.39 3.85 16.00
N TYR A 296 -10.60 3.97 15.49
CA TYR A 296 -11.69 4.68 16.16
C TYR A 296 -11.94 4.15 17.58
N GLU A 297 -11.94 2.82 17.71
CA GLU A 297 -12.14 2.12 18.98
C GLU A 297 -11.00 2.39 19.96
N SER A 298 -9.76 2.43 19.47
CA SER A 298 -8.59 2.77 20.28
C SER A 298 -8.67 4.22 20.78
N LEU A 299 -9.09 5.16 19.93
CA LEU A 299 -9.26 6.55 20.34
C LEU A 299 -10.35 6.68 21.41
N LEU A 300 -11.50 6.03 21.25
CA LEU A 300 -12.58 6.06 22.25
C LEU A 300 -12.11 5.53 23.60
N LYS A 301 -11.32 4.45 23.60
CA LYS A 301 -10.74 3.90 24.83
C LYS A 301 -9.76 4.87 25.48
N ILE A 302 -8.98 5.60 24.70
CA ILE A 302 -8.10 6.66 25.22
C ILE A 302 -8.93 7.79 25.85
N CYS A 303 -9.99 8.24 25.18
CA CYS A 303 -10.92 9.25 25.70
C CYS A 303 -11.55 8.82 27.04
N GLU A 304 -12.02 7.57 27.11
CA GLU A 304 -12.56 6.98 28.34
C GLU A 304 -11.52 6.99 29.48
N LEU A 305 -10.29 6.54 29.21
CA LEU A 305 -9.21 6.53 30.21
C LEU A 305 -8.80 7.93 30.67
N LEU A 306 -8.96 8.94 29.83
CA LEU A 306 -8.63 10.34 30.12
C LEU A 306 -9.83 11.13 30.68
N ASN A 307 -11.03 10.55 30.76
CA ASN A 307 -12.28 11.21 31.13
C ASN A 307 -12.61 12.44 30.26
N VAL A 308 -12.48 12.32 28.93
CA VAL A 308 -12.79 13.37 27.95
C VAL A 308 -13.74 12.90 26.85
#